data_AF-A0A535A115-F1
#
_entry.id   AF-A0A535A115-F1
#
_cell.length_a   1.000
_cell.length_b   1.000
_cell.length_c   1.000
_cell.angle_alpha   90.00
_cell.angle_beta   90.00
_cell.angle_gamma   90.00
#
_symmetry.space_group_name_H-M   'P 1'
#
loop_
_entity.id
_entity.type
_entity.pdbx_description
1 polymer ?
#
loop_
_entity_poly.entity_id
_entity_poly.type
_entity_poly.pdbx_seq_one_letter_code
_entity_poly.pdbx_strand_id
1 'polypeptide(L)'
;MKASSIRAQGVRAACLGLVALVVLGASAAGAAGDPDFGAVPWEALDCAPGGDPVGDESPSQVDIVGDAAHPATYYAYDAKYLYFRYRLDANPAIKGGYSEGIWSALMQVPAGNARQYQYEIAVNGKSDDLELWANTSARDLAFTPNFNDPAETLLFGQGVNAANGSTVNSTPLVRSVPADSAFGGSADYFLDFAMPISVLVANGAVAGAGDLPMSLFAPATSSTVNNFNKDHLECGFLGDAAFLPSGNLSVTATLEPDNAAPNVTTSAGYSITVHNDGPAPVKGLVIDGSALPDWMGNVSAVVSSGATVDSLNPLKVEVPFVAAGSTVTVHLTFDAQPTCKDDDFTWSITASAANAAPVTYGATLAIDRNVHETCDGVDNDCDGKVDGDATCDDGNACTVDSCHGTGGYPRGDRRLPALHHRVGLRQRQCVHDRDL
;
A
#
# COMPACT_ATOMS: atom_id res chain seq x y z
N MET A 1 -19.79 87.38 9.51
CA MET A 1 -20.79 86.29 9.50
C MET A 1 -20.42 85.31 8.40
N LYS A 2 -20.45 84.02 8.75
CA LYS A 2 -20.37 82.81 7.90
C LYS A 2 -19.04 82.53 7.18
N ALA A 3 -18.52 81.37 7.55
CA ALA A 3 -17.33 80.70 7.07
C ALA A 3 -17.41 80.31 5.58
N SER A 4 -16.26 80.23 4.92
CA SER A 4 -16.08 79.44 3.70
C SER A 4 -14.73 78.75 3.77
N SER A 5 -14.81 77.42 3.82
CA SER A 5 -13.72 76.47 4.02
C SER A 5 -13.15 76.05 2.67
N ILE A 6 -11.82 75.98 2.63
CA ILE A 6 -10.98 75.58 1.50
C ILE A 6 -11.10 74.05 1.33
N ARG A 7 -11.38 73.58 0.11
CA ARG A 7 -11.18 72.17 -0.26
C ARG A 7 -10.43 72.06 -1.58
N ALA A 8 -9.23 71.49 -1.46
CA ALA A 8 -8.33 71.13 -2.54
C ALA A 8 -8.87 69.94 -3.35
N GLN A 9 -8.40 69.89 -4.59
CA GLN A 9 -8.83 69.06 -5.70
C GLN A 9 -8.60 67.57 -5.45
N GLY A 10 -9.65 66.76 -5.63
CA GLY A 10 -9.58 65.31 -5.73
C GLY A 10 -9.78 64.87 -7.18
N VAL A 11 -8.80 64.14 -7.71
CA VAL A 11 -8.82 63.52 -9.03
C VAL A 11 -9.91 62.43 -9.06
N ARG A 12 -10.87 62.56 -9.97
CA ARG A 12 -11.92 61.57 -10.23
C ARG A 12 -11.38 60.51 -11.20
N ALA A 13 -11.09 59.32 -10.70
CA ALA A 13 -11.01 58.10 -11.51
C ALA A 13 -12.39 57.43 -11.48
N ALA A 14 -13.02 57.33 -12.65
CA ALA A 14 -14.29 56.65 -12.84
C ALA A 14 -14.03 55.14 -13.00
N CYS A 15 -14.35 54.34 -11.98
CA CYS A 15 -14.49 52.90 -12.14
C CYS A 15 -15.92 52.62 -12.61
N LEU A 16 -16.07 52.38 -13.92
CA LEU A 16 -17.22 51.71 -14.50
C LEU A 16 -17.19 50.25 -14.06
N GLY A 17 -18.12 49.86 -13.19
CA GLY A 17 -18.34 48.49 -12.76
C GLY A 17 -18.89 47.65 -13.92
N LEU A 18 -18.08 46.72 -14.41
CA LEU A 18 -18.50 45.68 -15.33
C LEU A 18 -18.89 44.46 -14.48
N VAL A 19 -20.18 44.34 -14.17
CA VAL A 19 -20.74 43.11 -13.60
C VAL A 19 -20.80 42.09 -14.73
N ALA A 20 -19.77 41.27 -14.84
CA ALA A 20 -19.80 40.08 -15.69
C ALA A 20 -20.71 39.04 -15.01
N LEU A 21 -21.95 38.94 -15.48
CA LEU A 21 -22.85 37.86 -15.16
C LEU A 21 -22.27 36.57 -15.77
N VAL A 22 -21.46 35.84 -15.00
CA VAL A 22 -21.05 34.48 -15.37
C VAL A 22 -22.29 33.61 -15.20
N VAL A 23 -23.06 33.46 -16.28
CA VAL A 23 -23.97 32.33 -16.42
C VAL A 23 -23.05 31.11 -16.52
N LEU A 24 -22.90 30.40 -15.41
CA LEU A 24 -22.48 28.99 -15.44
C LEU A 24 -23.53 28.28 -16.29
N GLY A 25 -23.25 28.16 -17.59
CA GLY A 25 -23.97 27.24 -18.44
C GLY A 25 -23.76 25.87 -17.84
N ALA A 26 -24.82 25.28 -17.27
CA ALA A 26 -24.91 23.85 -17.19
C ALA A 26 -24.71 23.36 -18.62
N SER A 27 -23.51 22.85 -18.91
CA SER A 27 -23.27 22.11 -20.14
C SER A 27 -24.30 21.00 -20.14
N ALA A 28 -25.34 21.12 -20.97
CA ALA A 28 -26.14 19.98 -21.33
C ALA A 28 -25.15 18.89 -21.73
N ALA A 29 -25.16 17.77 -21.02
CA ALA A 29 -24.36 16.61 -21.38
C ALA A 29 -24.60 16.36 -22.87
N GLY A 30 -23.60 16.68 -23.70
CA GLY A 30 -23.68 16.43 -25.13
C GLY A 30 -23.94 14.94 -25.30
N ALA A 31 -24.91 14.57 -26.13
CA ALA A 31 -25.27 13.17 -26.36
C ALA A 31 -24.00 12.34 -26.59
N ALA A 32 -23.64 11.51 -25.62
CA ALA A 32 -22.56 10.56 -25.78
C ALA A 32 -23.02 9.59 -26.86
N GLY A 33 -22.36 9.57 -28.02
CA GLY A 33 -22.64 8.53 -29.01
C GLY A 33 -22.32 7.16 -28.41
N ASP A 34 -23.12 6.16 -28.77
CA ASP A 34 -23.17 4.75 -28.35
C ASP A 34 -21.90 4.10 -27.77
N PRO A 35 -22.03 3.22 -26.77
CA PRO A 35 -20.94 2.35 -26.34
C PRO A 35 -20.55 1.38 -27.48
N ASP A 36 -19.25 1.21 -27.69
CA ASP A 36 -18.68 0.28 -28.67
C ASP A 36 -17.85 -0.81 -27.97
N PHE A 37 -18.55 -1.79 -27.42
CA PHE A 37 -17.96 -2.96 -26.76
C PHE A 37 -17.02 -3.80 -27.64
N GLY A 38 -17.07 -3.62 -28.98
CA GLY A 38 -16.24 -4.36 -29.94
C GLY A 38 -14.93 -3.65 -30.27
N ALA A 39 -14.86 -2.33 -30.10
CA ALA A 39 -13.67 -1.53 -30.42
C ALA A 39 -12.76 -1.29 -29.21
N VAL A 40 -13.25 -1.49 -27.98
CA VAL A 40 -12.45 -1.24 -26.77
C VAL A 40 -11.40 -2.34 -26.52
N PRO A 41 -10.20 -1.97 -26.06
CA PRO A 41 -9.18 -2.94 -25.67
C PRO A 41 -9.51 -3.47 -24.27
N TRP A 42 -10.07 -4.68 -24.21
CA TRP A 42 -10.38 -5.34 -22.94
C TRP A 42 -9.09 -5.73 -22.20
N GLU A 43 -9.00 -5.30 -20.95
CA GLU A 43 -7.96 -5.72 -20.01
C GLU A 43 -8.58 -6.65 -18.98
N ALA A 44 -7.89 -7.74 -18.67
CA ALA A 44 -8.34 -8.67 -17.64
C ALA A 44 -8.37 -7.95 -16.28
N LEU A 45 -9.49 -8.09 -15.58
CA LEU A 45 -9.70 -7.61 -14.24
C LEU A 45 -9.73 -8.85 -13.33
N ASP A 46 -8.54 -9.43 -13.13
CA ASP A 46 -8.36 -10.74 -12.49
C ASP A 46 -7.06 -10.77 -11.66
N CYS A 47 -6.85 -11.83 -10.88
CA CYS A 47 -5.67 -12.04 -10.04
C CYS A 47 -5.06 -13.43 -10.27
N ALA A 48 -3.74 -13.56 -10.22
CA ALA A 48 -3.06 -14.82 -10.52
C ALA A 48 -3.41 -15.94 -9.52
N PRO A 49 -3.68 -17.19 -9.96
CA PRO A 49 -3.47 -17.73 -11.32
C PRO A 49 -4.55 -17.35 -12.35
N GLY A 50 -5.60 -16.65 -11.95
CA GLY A 50 -6.69 -16.14 -12.80
C GLY A 50 -7.92 -17.03 -12.73
N GLY A 51 -9.09 -16.40 -12.75
CA GLY A 51 -10.38 -17.05 -12.95
C GLY A 51 -11.19 -17.27 -11.69
N ASP A 52 -12.33 -17.93 -11.89
CA ASP A 52 -13.27 -18.28 -10.84
C ASP A 52 -13.88 -19.69 -11.13
N PRO A 53 -13.98 -20.59 -10.13
CA PRO A 53 -14.38 -21.98 -10.37
C PRO A 53 -15.87 -22.18 -10.63
N VAL A 54 -16.22 -22.71 -11.80
CA VAL A 54 -17.62 -23.04 -12.13
C VAL A 54 -18.37 -23.89 -11.10
N GLY A 55 -19.59 -23.47 -10.78
CA GLY A 55 -20.58 -24.22 -10.01
C GLY A 55 -20.40 -24.14 -8.49
N ASP A 56 -19.58 -23.22 -8.00
CA ASP A 56 -19.48 -22.90 -6.58
C ASP A 56 -20.59 -21.94 -6.10
N GLU A 57 -21.20 -21.18 -7.01
CA GLU A 57 -22.37 -20.33 -6.75
C GLU A 57 -23.66 -20.78 -7.48
N SER A 58 -24.82 -20.29 -7.02
CA SER A 58 -26.13 -20.61 -7.60
C SER A 58 -27.12 -19.45 -7.51
N PRO A 59 -27.89 -19.11 -8.56
CA PRO A 59 -27.99 -19.81 -9.84
C PRO A 59 -26.84 -19.49 -10.82
N SER A 60 -26.63 -20.35 -11.82
CA SER A 60 -25.49 -20.24 -12.75
C SER A 60 -25.40 -18.95 -13.58
N GLN A 61 -26.47 -18.15 -13.65
CA GLN A 61 -26.43 -16.83 -14.29
C GLN A 61 -25.72 -15.74 -13.46
N VAL A 62 -25.46 -15.98 -12.17
CA VAL A 62 -24.70 -15.06 -11.29
C VAL A 62 -23.36 -15.65 -10.85
N ASP A 63 -23.09 -16.88 -11.29
CA ASP A 63 -21.83 -17.61 -11.15
C ASP A 63 -20.86 -17.04 -12.20
N ILE A 64 -19.86 -16.31 -11.72
CA ILE A 64 -18.74 -15.79 -12.49
C ILE A 64 -17.80 -16.95 -12.73
N VAL A 65 -17.35 -17.16 -13.97
CA VAL A 65 -16.47 -18.29 -14.28
C VAL A 65 -15.25 -17.85 -15.05
N GLY A 66 -14.12 -18.50 -14.83
CA GLY A 66 -12.93 -18.26 -15.62
C GLY A 66 -11.74 -19.13 -15.26
N ASP A 67 -10.68 -19.00 -16.04
CA ASP A 67 -9.37 -19.56 -15.75
C ASP A 67 -8.27 -18.65 -16.31
N ALA A 68 -7.01 -19.05 -16.16
CA ALA A 68 -5.87 -18.32 -16.68
C ALA A 68 -5.91 -18.04 -18.19
N ALA A 69 -6.57 -18.89 -18.99
CA ALA A 69 -6.70 -18.74 -20.44
C ALA A 69 -7.93 -17.93 -20.84
N HIS A 70 -8.99 -17.97 -20.02
CA HIS A 70 -10.24 -17.26 -20.17
C HIS A 70 -10.56 -16.51 -18.87
N PRO A 71 -9.95 -15.34 -18.63
CA PRO A 71 -10.21 -14.55 -17.43
C PRO A 71 -11.69 -14.36 -17.15
N ALA A 72 -12.02 -14.32 -15.86
CA ALA A 72 -13.40 -14.28 -15.38
C ALA A 72 -14.06 -12.92 -15.64
N THR A 73 -13.31 -11.84 -15.42
CA THR A 73 -13.82 -10.48 -15.65
C THR A 73 -12.81 -9.59 -16.36
N TYR A 74 -13.32 -8.54 -17.00
CA TYR A 74 -12.54 -7.58 -17.77
C TYR A 74 -13.09 -6.18 -17.55
N TYR A 75 -12.23 -5.19 -17.79
CA TYR A 75 -12.61 -3.80 -17.88
C TYR A 75 -11.95 -3.13 -19.08
N ALA A 76 -12.51 -2.00 -19.51
CA ALA A 76 -11.91 -1.12 -20.49
C ALA A 76 -12.48 0.29 -20.30
N TYR A 77 -11.88 1.30 -20.91
CA TYR A 77 -12.48 2.62 -20.98
C TYR A 77 -12.05 3.35 -22.24
N ASP A 78 -12.87 4.29 -22.68
CA ASP A 78 -12.55 5.24 -23.72
C ASP A 78 -12.82 6.67 -23.22
N ALA A 79 -12.97 7.64 -24.13
CA ALA A 79 -13.25 9.03 -23.76
C ALA A 79 -14.67 9.27 -23.18
N LYS A 80 -15.58 8.30 -23.31
CA LYS A 80 -17.02 8.44 -23.02
C LYS A 80 -17.54 7.41 -22.02
N TYR A 81 -17.02 6.19 -22.01
CA TYR A 81 -17.56 5.08 -21.22
C TYR A 81 -16.46 4.33 -20.47
N LEU A 82 -16.82 3.87 -19.28
CA LEU A 82 -16.15 2.82 -18.53
C LEU A 82 -16.93 1.52 -18.76
N TYR A 83 -16.23 0.48 -19.20
CA TYR A 83 -16.81 -0.79 -19.61
C TYR A 83 -16.38 -1.90 -18.68
N PHE A 84 -17.28 -2.86 -18.48
CA PHE A 84 -17.04 -4.11 -17.77
C PHE A 84 -17.59 -5.28 -18.58
N ARG A 85 -16.96 -6.44 -18.42
CA ARG A 85 -17.40 -7.72 -19.01
C ARG A 85 -17.21 -8.81 -17.99
N TYR A 86 -18.29 -9.47 -17.59
CA TYR A 86 -18.24 -10.63 -16.70
C TYR A 86 -18.58 -11.88 -17.50
N ARG A 87 -17.78 -12.94 -17.36
CA ARG A 87 -18.06 -14.25 -17.93
C ARG A 87 -18.88 -15.05 -16.91
N LEU A 88 -20.00 -15.60 -17.37
CA LEU A 88 -21.01 -16.27 -16.53
C LEU A 88 -21.30 -17.68 -17.06
N ASP A 89 -21.52 -18.65 -16.16
CA ASP A 89 -21.80 -20.06 -16.50
C ASP A 89 -23.12 -20.25 -17.29
N ALA A 90 -24.03 -19.28 -17.22
CA ALA A 90 -25.27 -19.31 -18.00
C ALA A 90 -25.70 -17.93 -18.52
N ASN A 91 -26.61 -17.95 -19.50
CA ASN A 91 -27.16 -16.74 -20.08
C ASN A 91 -28.00 -15.97 -19.05
N PRO A 92 -27.61 -14.74 -18.64
CA PRO A 92 -28.40 -13.94 -17.72
C PRO A 92 -29.62 -13.29 -18.38
N ALA A 93 -29.73 -13.27 -19.71
CA ALA A 93 -30.84 -12.62 -20.41
C ALA A 93 -32.11 -13.49 -20.42
N ILE A 94 -33.24 -12.93 -19.99
CA ILE A 94 -34.55 -13.58 -20.04
C ILE A 94 -35.63 -12.62 -20.56
N LYS A 95 -36.48 -13.09 -21.48
CA LYS A 95 -37.71 -12.39 -21.92
C LYS A 95 -37.55 -10.89 -22.27
N GLY A 96 -36.41 -10.49 -22.83
CA GLY A 96 -36.15 -9.09 -23.19
C GLY A 96 -35.69 -8.20 -22.03
N GLY A 97 -35.20 -8.81 -20.96
CA GLY A 97 -34.55 -8.23 -19.78
C GLY A 97 -33.48 -9.19 -19.26
N TYR A 98 -33.18 -9.12 -17.97
CA TYR A 98 -32.21 -9.99 -17.29
C TYR A 98 -32.87 -10.77 -16.15
N SER A 99 -32.24 -11.89 -15.76
CA SER A 99 -32.68 -12.69 -14.63
C SER A 99 -32.51 -11.93 -13.33
N GLU A 100 -33.35 -12.20 -12.33
CA GLU A 100 -33.19 -11.60 -11.01
C GLU A 100 -31.82 -11.94 -10.43
N GLY A 101 -31.00 -10.91 -10.28
CA GLY A 101 -29.59 -10.93 -9.93
C GLY A 101 -29.03 -9.53 -10.13
N ILE A 102 -27.94 -9.24 -9.43
CA ILE A 102 -27.18 -8.00 -9.58
C ILE A 102 -25.75 -8.36 -9.94
N TRP A 103 -25.19 -7.67 -10.93
CA TRP A 103 -23.79 -7.76 -11.30
C TRP A 103 -23.14 -6.41 -11.07
N SER A 104 -22.24 -6.35 -10.09
CA SER A 104 -21.70 -5.12 -9.52
C SER A 104 -20.21 -4.99 -9.78
N ALA A 105 -19.78 -3.80 -10.15
CA ALA A 105 -18.39 -3.36 -10.06
C ALA A 105 -18.26 -2.36 -8.92
N LEU A 106 -17.68 -2.79 -7.80
CA LEU A 106 -17.47 -1.95 -6.62
C LEU A 106 -16.25 -1.07 -6.85
N MET A 107 -16.47 0.22 -7.07
CA MET A 107 -15.47 1.19 -7.47
C MET A 107 -14.83 1.89 -6.27
N GLN A 108 -13.53 1.70 -6.13
CA GLN A 108 -12.64 2.49 -5.28
C GLN A 108 -12.11 3.68 -6.09
N VAL A 109 -12.41 4.90 -5.65
CA VAL A 109 -12.07 6.12 -6.40
C VAL A 109 -10.69 6.68 -6.00
N PRO A 110 -10.01 7.46 -6.84
CA PRO A 110 -8.67 8.00 -6.56
C PRO A 110 -8.52 8.68 -5.19
N ALA A 111 -9.50 9.49 -4.79
CA ALA A 111 -9.48 10.22 -3.52
C ALA A 111 -10.15 9.48 -2.35
N GLY A 112 -10.65 8.27 -2.58
CA GLY A 112 -11.36 7.46 -1.59
C GLY A 112 -10.41 6.72 -0.65
N ASN A 113 -10.98 6.12 0.40
CA ASN A 113 -10.23 5.15 1.22
C ASN A 113 -9.84 3.96 0.32
N ALA A 114 -8.56 3.55 0.37
CA ALA A 114 -8.03 2.50 -0.49
C ALA A 114 -8.66 1.12 -0.22
N ARG A 115 -9.19 0.88 0.98
CA ARG A 115 -9.77 -0.41 1.40
C ARG A 115 -11.28 -0.48 1.25
N GLN A 116 -11.92 0.59 0.81
CA GLN A 116 -13.37 0.72 0.77
C GLN A 116 -13.80 1.12 -0.63
N TYR A 117 -14.95 0.64 -1.10
CA TYR A 117 -15.53 1.14 -2.33
C TYR A 117 -16.39 2.37 -2.02
N GLN A 118 -16.40 3.36 -2.92
CA GLN A 118 -17.19 4.59 -2.75
C GLN A 118 -18.43 4.59 -3.65
N TYR A 119 -18.37 3.86 -4.76
CA TYR A 119 -19.47 3.77 -5.71
C TYR A 119 -19.68 2.33 -6.15
N GLU A 120 -20.92 1.96 -6.41
CA GLU A 120 -21.27 0.69 -7.03
C GLU A 120 -21.87 0.97 -8.40
N ILE A 121 -21.33 0.32 -9.43
CA ILE A 121 -21.90 0.29 -10.77
C ILE A 121 -22.57 -1.08 -10.91
N ALA A 122 -23.90 -1.10 -11.06
CA ALA A 122 -24.67 -2.34 -10.99
C ALA A 122 -25.57 -2.51 -12.20
N VAL A 123 -25.60 -3.72 -12.77
CA VAL A 123 -26.71 -4.18 -13.61
C VAL A 123 -27.73 -4.85 -12.70
N ASN A 124 -28.93 -4.30 -12.63
CA ASN A 124 -30.00 -4.82 -11.79
C ASN A 124 -31.03 -5.55 -12.65
N GLY A 125 -30.98 -6.89 -12.65
CA GLY A 125 -31.88 -7.70 -13.46
C GLY A 125 -33.34 -7.73 -12.98
N LYS A 126 -33.65 -7.15 -11.83
CA LYS A 126 -35.04 -7.00 -11.36
C LYS A 126 -35.70 -5.75 -11.95
N SER A 127 -34.98 -4.63 -11.98
CA SER A 127 -35.45 -3.37 -12.57
C SER A 127 -35.16 -3.29 -14.07
N ASP A 128 -34.30 -4.18 -14.60
CA ASP A 128 -33.73 -4.06 -15.93
C ASP A 128 -33.03 -2.71 -16.13
N ASP A 129 -32.28 -2.26 -15.12
CA ASP A 129 -31.55 -0.98 -15.13
C ASP A 129 -30.04 -1.17 -14.96
N LEU A 130 -29.26 -0.30 -15.61
CA LEU A 130 -27.89 0.01 -15.24
C LEU A 130 -27.93 1.15 -14.23
N GLU A 131 -27.31 0.94 -13.08
CA GLU A 131 -27.40 1.82 -11.92
C GLU A 131 -26.00 2.28 -11.46
N LEU A 132 -25.93 3.51 -10.94
CA LEU A 132 -24.80 4.02 -10.16
C LEU A 132 -25.30 4.36 -8.76
N TRP A 133 -24.68 3.76 -7.76
CA TRP A 133 -24.96 4.01 -6.35
C TRP A 133 -23.74 4.63 -5.68
N ALA A 134 -23.96 5.52 -4.72
CA ALA A 134 -22.93 5.98 -3.79
C ALA A 134 -23.04 5.21 -2.47
N ASN A 135 -21.88 4.75 -2.01
CA ASN A 135 -21.69 4.18 -0.68
C ASN A 135 -21.23 5.29 0.28
N THR A 136 -22.15 5.72 1.12
CA THR A 136 -21.99 6.81 2.08
C THR A 136 -21.59 6.33 3.47
N SER A 137 -21.73 5.04 3.76
CA SER A 137 -21.34 4.42 5.04
C SER A 137 -20.28 3.33 4.85
N ALA A 138 -19.32 3.59 3.96
CA ALA A 138 -18.42 2.57 3.44
C ALA A 138 -17.61 1.82 4.51
N ARG A 139 -17.44 0.52 4.25
CA ARG A 139 -16.67 -0.40 5.06
C ARG A 139 -15.50 -0.99 4.28
N ASP A 140 -14.52 -1.48 5.04
CA ASP A 140 -13.40 -2.20 4.45
C ASP A 140 -13.93 -3.46 3.75
N LEU A 141 -13.50 -3.65 2.50
CA LEU A 141 -13.91 -4.74 1.64
C LEU A 141 -13.46 -6.08 2.26
N ALA A 142 -14.41 -6.98 2.48
CA ALA A 142 -14.15 -8.33 2.99
C ALA A 142 -15.32 -9.27 2.64
N PHE A 143 -15.08 -10.27 1.78
CA PHE A 143 -16.13 -11.17 1.31
C PHE A 143 -16.42 -12.32 2.29
N THR A 144 -15.46 -12.71 3.11
CA THR A 144 -15.64 -13.72 4.16
C THR A 144 -16.02 -13.07 5.50
N PRO A 145 -17.08 -13.54 6.19
CA PRO A 145 -17.97 -14.65 5.82
C PRO A 145 -19.11 -14.28 4.84
N ASN A 146 -19.42 -12.99 4.71
CA ASN A 146 -20.30 -12.44 3.68
C ASN A 146 -20.20 -10.90 3.73
N PHE A 147 -19.87 -10.24 2.62
CA PHE A 147 -19.76 -8.78 2.58
C PHE A 147 -21.15 -8.12 2.52
N ASN A 148 -21.55 -7.47 3.61
CA ASN A 148 -22.81 -6.74 3.70
C ASN A 148 -22.53 -5.26 3.99
N ASP A 149 -22.32 -4.53 2.90
CA ASP A 149 -22.15 -3.09 2.88
C ASP A 149 -23.03 -2.53 1.75
N PRO A 150 -24.31 -2.20 1.99
CA PRO A 150 -25.21 -1.73 0.96
C PRO A 150 -24.90 -0.29 0.54
N ALA A 151 -24.83 0.00 -0.76
CA ALA A 151 -24.76 1.38 -1.23
C ALA A 151 -26.11 2.09 -1.02
N GLU A 152 -26.13 3.23 -0.34
CA GLU A 152 -27.39 3.79 0.17
C GLU A 152 -28.09 4.74 -0.80
N THR A 153 -27.35 5.36 -1.72
CA THR A 153 -27.89 6.45 -2.57
C THR A 153 -27.80 6.12 -4.04
N LEU A 154 -28.95 5.90 -4.68
CA LEU A 154 -29.04 5.80 -6.14
C LEU A 154 -28.81 7.18 -6.78
N LEU A 155 -27.80 7.29 -7.62
CA LEU A 155 -27.40 8.53 -8.29
C LEU A 155 -27.80 8.55 -9.76
N PHE A 156 -27.88 7.38 -10.38
CA PHE A 156 -28.28 7.22 -11.78
C PHE A 156 -28.90 5.84 -11.98
N GLY A 157 -29.96 5.75 -12.77
CA GLY A 157 -30.58 4.51 -13.22
C GLY A 157 -31.08 4.68 -14.64
N GLN A 158 -30.74 3.73 -15.51
CA GLN A 158 -31.21 3.73 -16.89
C GLN A 158 -31.54 2.32 -17.37
N GLY A 159 -32.73 2.18 -17.96
CA GLY A 159 -33.19 0.94 -18.58
C GLY A 159 -32.17 0.35 -19.56
N VAL A 160 -31.75 -0.88 -19.31
CA VAL A 160 -30.72 -1.61 -20.05
C VAL A 160 -31.07 -1.83 -21.52
N ASN A 161 -32.36 -1.92 -21.85
CA ASN A 161 -32.88 -2.24 -23.20
C ASN A 161 -33.43 -1.04 -23.97
N ALA A 162 -33.08 0.18 -23.58
CA ALA A 162 -33.62 1.37 -24.21
C ALA A 162 -32.89 1.71 -25.54
N ALA A 163 -33.24 0.99 -26.60
CA ALA A 163 -33.24 1.54 -27.96
C ALA A 163 -34.68 1.95 -28.31
N ASN A 164 -35.18 3.00 -27.66
CA ASN A 164 -36.40 3.67 -28.12
C ASN A 164 -36.03 5.11 -28.47
N GLY A 165 -36.71 5.72 -29.45
CA GLY A 165 -36.34 7.03 -30.03
C GLY A 165 -36.33 8.25 -29.08
N SER A 166 -36.26 8.04 -27.76
CA SER A 166 -36.03 9.03 -26.71
C SER A 166 -34.72 8.82 -25.93
N THR A 167 -33.93 7.77 -26.18
CA THR A 167 -32.60 7.57 -25.58
C THR A 167 -31.48 7.99 -26.53
N VAL A 168 -30.35 8.39 -25.96
CA VAL A 168 -29.19 8.95 -26.68
C VAL A 168 -28.37 7.91 -27.47
N ASN A 169 -28.70 6.61 -27.36
CA ASN A 169 -27.90 5.53 -27.94
C ASN A 169 -28.70 4.60 -28.87
N SER A 170 -28.10 4.12 -29.96
CA SER A 170 -28.63 3.09 -30.85
C SER A 170 -28.20 1.65 -30.48
N THR A 171 -27.26 1.50 -29.56
CA THR A 171 -26.89 0.23 -28.89
C THR A 171 -27.24 0.28 -27.38
N PRO A 172 -27.57 -0.87 -26.76
CA PRO A 172 -27.89 -0.91 -25.34
C PRO A 172 -26.64 -0.69 -24.48
N LEU A 173 -26.83 -0.12 -23.27
CA LEU A 173 -25.75 0.05 -22.27
C LEU A 173 -25.32 -1.27 -21.63
N VAL A 174 -26.13 -2.31 -21.77
CA VAL A 174 -25.86 -3.66 -21.26
C VAL A 174 -26.25 -4.66 -22.34
N ARG A 175 -25.43 -5.70 -22.55
CA ARG A 175 -25.77 -6.81 -23.45
C ARG A 175 -25.29 -8.13 -22.88
N SER A 176 -26.02 -9.19 -23.20
CA SER A 176 -25.52 -10.56 -23.06
C SER A 176 -25.16 -11.13 -24.43
N VAL A 177 -23.97 -11.72 -24.54
CA VAL A 177 -23.49 -12.39 -25.77
C VAL A 177 -22.81 -13.72 -25.40
N PRO A 178 -22.79 -14.73 -26.29
CA PRO A 178 -22.04 -15.95 -26.03
C PRO A 178 -20.56 -15.64 -25.79
N ALA A 179 -19.98 -16.32 -24.81
CA ALA A 179 -18.56 -16.25 -24.54
C ALA A 179 -17.80 -17.32 -25.36
N ASP A 180 -16.48 -17.22 -25.36
CA ASP A 180 -15.56 -18.14 -26.03
C ASP A 180 -15.13 -19.32 -25.14
N SER A 181 -16.02 -19.80 -24.27
CA SER A 181 -15.77 -20.91 -23.34
C SER A 181 -17.02 -21.75 -23.07
N ALA A 182 -16.83 -22.88 -22.39
CA ALA A 182 -17.90 -23.75 -21.97
C ALA A 182 -17.57 -24.47 -20.64
N PHE A 183 -17.38 -23.69 -19.57
CA PHE A 183 -17.22 -24.22 -18.23
C PHE A 183 -18.48 -25.01 -17.82
N GLY A 184 -18.32 -26.03 -16.96
CA GLY A 184 -19.43 -26.92 -16.59
C GLY A 184 -20.02 -27.79 -17.72
N GLY A 185 -19.55 -27.66 -18.96
CA GLY A 185 -20.04 -28.38 -20.14
C GLY A 185 -21.21 -27.71 -20.88
N SER A 186 -21.67 -26.55 -20.43
CA SER A 186 -22.61 -25.66 -21.13
C SER A 186 -21.90 -24.45 -21.72
N ALA A 187 -22.51 -23.75 -22.66
CA ALA A 187 -21.91 -22.53 -23.20
C ALA A 187 -22.00 -21.39 -22.17
N ASP A 188 -20.88 -20.70 -21.96
CA ASP A 188 -20.81 -19.52 -21.10
C ASP A 188 -21.25 -18.25 -21.85
N TYR A 189 -21.51 -17.19 -21.11
CA TYR A 189 -21.97 -15.92 -21.64
C TYR A 189 -21.19 -14.75 -21.05
N PHE A 190 -20.94 -13.73 -21.87
CA PHE A 190 -20.52 -12.44 -21.37
C PHE A 190 -21.73 -11.58 -21.04
N LEU A 191 -21.72 -10.96 -19.86
CA LEU A 191 -22.50 -9.78 -19.54
C LEU A 191 -21.59 -8.55 -19.69
N ASP A 192 -21.80 -7.79 -20.77
CA ASP A 192 -21.09 -6.54 -21.01
C ASP A 192 -21.94 -5.37 -20.53
N PHE A 193 -21.37 -4.40 -19.82
CA PHE A 193 -22.06 -3.17 -19.44
C PHE A 193 -21.14 -1.94 -19.48
N ALA A 194 -21.72 -0.78 -19.79
CA ALA A 194 -20.99 0.47 -20.01
C ALA A 194 -21.60 1.63 -19.23
N MET A 195 -20.85 2.18 -18.27
CA MET A 195 -21.23 3.36 -17.49
C MET A 195 -20.71 4.64 -18.18
N PRO A 196 -21.57 5.61 -18.52
CA PRO A 196 -21.12 6.88 -19.08
C PRO A 196 -20.18 7.63 -18.11
N ILE A 197 -18.98 7.99 -18.56
CA ILE A 197 -18.02 8.77 -17.77
C ILE A 197 -18.60 10.12 -17.38
N SER A 198 -19.45 10.72 -18.22
CA SER A 198 -20.14 11.97 -17.87
C SER A 198 -21.03 11.84 -16.63
N VAL A 199 -21.63 10.66 -16.41
CA VAL A 199 -22.43 10.36 -15.20
C VAL A 199 -21.50 10.25 -13.98
N LEU A 200 -20.36 9.56 -14.11
CA LEU A 200 -19.36 9.47 -13.05
C LEU A 200 -18.83 10.85 -12.66
N VAL A 201 -18.54 11.71 -13.65
CA VAL A 201 -18.07 13.09 -13.43
C VAL A 201 -19.13 13.96 -12.76
N ALA A 202 -20.38 13.92 -13.25
CA ALA A 202 -21.47 14.70 -12.69
C ALA A 202 -21.76 14.36 -11.22
N ASN A 203 -21.43 13.13 -10.80
CA ASN A 203 -21.64 12.62 -9.46
C ASN A 203 -20.36 12.58 -8.59
N GLY A 204 -19.25 13.14 -9.08
CA GLY A 204 -18.01 13.28 -8.32
C GLY A 204 -17.22 11.98 -8.12
N ALA A 205 -17.57 10.88 -8.79
CA ALA A 205 -16.82 9.63 -8.71
C ALA A 205 -15.42 9.77 -9.32
N VAL A 206 -15.31 10.57 -10.38
CA VAL A 206 -14.04 10.95 -11.02
C VAL A 206 -14.10 12.41 -11.48
N ALA A 207 -12.96 13.08 -11.63
CA ALA A 207 -12.88 14.40 -12.26
C ALA A 207 -12.98 14.32 -13.80
N GLY A 208 -12.61 13.18 -14.37
CA GLY A 208 -12.68 12.89 -15.81
C GLY A 208 -12.13 11.51 -16.14
N ALA A 209 -12.08 11.16 -17.43
CA ALA A 209 -11.57 9.86 -17.88
C ALA A 209 -10.11 9.58 -17.46
N GLY A 210 -9.30 10.64 -17.26
CA GLY A 210 -7.91 10.52 -16.82
C GLY A 210 -7.71 9.98 -15.40
N ASP A 211 -8.78 9.90 -14.60
CA ASP A 211 -8.76 9.32 -13.25
C ASP A 211 -9.00 7.80 -13.25
N LEU A 212 -9.57 7.25 -14.33
CA LEU A 212 -9.88 5.82 -14.43
C LEU A 212 -8.68 4.87 -14.32
N PRO A 213 -7.47 5.19 -14.83
CA PRO A 213 -6.27 4.39 -14.57
C PRO A 213 -5.92 4.27 -13.08
N MET A 214 -6.46 5.16 -12.26
CA MET A 214 -6.26 5.22 -10.83
C MET A 214 -7.46 4.66 -10.08
N SER A 215 -8.55 4.30 -10.74
CA SER A 215 -9.69 3.64 -10.08
C SER A 215 -9.42 2.15 -9.95
N LEU A 216 -9.92 1.56 -8.88
CA LEU A 216 -9.90 0.12 -8.70
C LEU A 216 -11.33 -0.41 -8.56
N PHE A 217 -11.50 -1.69 -8.84
CA PHE A 217 -12.80 -2.35 -8.94
C PHE A 217 -12.75 -3.70 -8.24
N ALA A 218 -13.80 -4.05 -7.50
CA ALA A 218 -14.03 -5.41 -7.05
C ALA A 218 -15.30 -5.95 -7.74
N PRO A 219 -15.14 -6.91 -8.67
CA PRO A 219 -16.28 -7.60 -9.25
C PRO A 219 -17.01 -8.42 -8.20
N ALA A 220 -18.34 -8.30 -8.18
CA ALA A 220 -19.18 -9.14 -7.36
C ALA A 220 -20.55 -9.35 -8.02
N THR A 221 -21.22 -10.43 -7.67
CA THR A 221 -22.64 -10.63 -7.94
C THR A 221 -23.42 -10.71 -6.65
N SER A 222 -24.72 -10.45 -6.73
CA SER A 222 -25.60 -10.52 -5.56
C SER A 222 -27.04 -10.86 -5.90
N SER A 223 -27.76 -11.29 -4.87
CA SER A 223 -29.22 -11.45 -4.94
C SER A 223 -29.98 -10.12 -4.85
N THR A 224 -29.36 -9.10 -4.26
CA THR A 224 -29.91 -7.75 -4.08
C THR A 224 -28.77 -6.75 -4.02
N VAL A 225 -29.02 -5.48 -4.36
CA VAL A 225 -28.05 -4.36 -4.32
C VAL A 225 -27.41 -4.08 -2.95
N ASN A 226 -27.77 -4.85 -1.93
CA ASN A 226 -27.38 -4.64 -0.53
C ASN A 226 -26.56 -5.80 0.07
N ASN A 227 -26.24 -6.83 -0.71
CA ASN A 227 -25.68 -8.06 -0.16
C ASN A 227 -24.86 -8.83 -1.21
N PHE A 228 -23.55 -8.61 -1.27
CA PHE A 228 -22.59 -9.25 -2.21
C PHE A 228 -22.34 -10.71 -1.84
N ASN A 229 -23.41 -11.51 -1.95
CA ASN A 229 -23.54 -12.84 -1.36
C ASN A 229 -23.64 -13.95 -2.38
N LYS A 230 -23.29 -13.66 -3.63
CA LYS A 230 -23.25 -14.63 -4.70
C LYS A 230 -21.79 -14.89 -5.00
N ASP A 231 -21.25 -14.14 -5.94
CA ASP A 231 -19.94 -14.44 -6.48
C ASP A 231 -19.00 -13.23 -6.38
N HIS A 232 -17.70 -13.48 -6.35
CA HIS A 232 -16.63 -12.50 -6.29
C HIS A 232 -15.29 -13.21 -6.53
N LEU A 233 -14.29 -12.45 -6.99
CA LEU A 233 -12.96 -13.01 -7.20
C LEU A 233 -12.17 -13.14 -5.89
N GLU A 234 -11.73 -14.35 -5.55
CA GLU A 234 -10.89 -14.65 -4.39
C GLU A 234 -9.39 -14.42 -4.69
N CYS A 235 -8.91 -13.20 -4.46
CA CYS A 235 -7.53 -12.81 -4.76
C CYS A 235 -6.60 -12.74 -3.54
N GLY A 236 -7.18 -12.68 -2.33
CA GLY A 236 -6.42 -12.78 -1.09
C GLY A 236 -5.60 -11.54 -0.67
N PHE A 237 -5.80 -10.38 -1.30
CA PHE A 237 -5.01 -9.17 -1.00
C PHE A 237 -5.46 -8.49 0.29
N LEU A 238 -6.76 -8.53 0.57
CA LEU A 238 -7.43 -8.03 1.77
C LEU A 238 -8.09 -9.18 2.55
N GLY A 239 -7.34 -10.27 2.77
CA GLY A 239 -7.87 -11.51 3.34
C GLY A 239 -8.23 -12.50 2.24
N ASP A 240 -9.44 -12.39 1.70
CA ASP A 240 -9.95 -13.09 0.52
C ASP A 240 -10.31 -12.12 -0.62
N ALA A 241 -10.72 -10.91 -0.27
CA ALA A 241 -11.08 -9.86 -1.21
C ALA A 241 -9.87 -9.18 -1.86
N ALA A 242 -10.13 -8.48 -2.97
CA ALA A 242 -9.20 -7.55 -3.57
C ALA A 242 -9.92 -6.47 -4.38
N PHE A 243 -9.23 -5.34 -4.53
CA PHE A 243 -9.48 -4.43 -5.62
C PHE A 243 -8.53 -4.74 -6.79
N LEU A 244 -8.99 -4.50 -8.01
CA LEU A 244 -8.28 -4.76 -9.26
C LEU A 244 -8.34 -3.51 -10.17
N PRO A 245 -7.43 -3.30 -11.13
CA PRO A 245 -6.33 -4.17 -11.55
C PRO A 245 -5.26 -4.36 -10.47
N SER A 246 -4.61 -5.53 -10.50
CA SER A 246 -3.58 -5.87 -9.52
C SER A 246 -2.26 -5.11 -9.79
N GLY A 247 -1.71 -4.53 -8.73
CA GLY A 247 -0.31 -4.16 -8.68
C GLY A 247 0.58 -5.37 -8.38
N ASN A 248 1.89 -5.20 -8.51
CA ASN A 248 2.86 -6.25 -8.17
C ASN A 248 3.92 -5.65 -7.25
N LEU A 249 4.03 -6.19 -6.05
CA LEU A 249 4.99 -5.70 -5.06
C LEU A 249 6.22 -6.59 -5.03
N SER A 250 7.38 -5.97 -4.81
CA SER A 250 8.56 -6.68 -4.33
C SER A 250 9.22 -5.89 -3.21
N VAL A 251 9.95 -6.59 -2.34
CA VAL A 251 10.65 -5.99 -1.20
C VAL A 251 12.11 -6.35 -1.29
N THR A 252 12.97 -5.34 -1.16
CA THR A 252 14.39 -5.51 -0.87
C THR A 252 14.68 -4.84 0.46
N ALA A 253 15.48 -5.48 1.31
CA ALA A 253 15.92 -4.86 2.55
C ALA A 253 17.36 -5.22 2.89
N THR A 254 18.06 -4.27 3.51
CA THR A 254 19.47 -4.39 3.90
C THR A 254 19.63 -3.94 5.34
N LEU A 255 20.26 -4.79 6.16
CA LEU A 255 20.57 -4.53 7.57
C LEU A 255 22.08 -4.30 7.69
N GLU A 256 22.50 -3.20 8.32
CA GLU A 256 23.91 -2.84 8.46
C GLU A 256 24.22 -2.21 9.84
N PRO A 257 25.18 -2.75 10.63
CA PRO A 257 25.77 -4.07 10.44
C PRO A 257 24.73 -5.19 10.62
N ASP A 258 25.03 -6.38 10.08
CA ASP A 258 24.20 -7.59 10.19
C ASP A 258 24.54 -8.44 11.43
N ASN A 259 25.43 -7.93 12.29
CA ASN A 259 25.84 -8.58 13.54
C ASN A 259 25.99 -7.55 14.66
N ALA A 260 25.81 -8.02 15.90
CA ALA A 260 26.02 -7.25 17.11
C ALA A 260 26.73 -8.12 18.17
N ALA A 261 27.71 -7.52 18.85
CA ALA A 261 28.43 -8.17 19.94
C ALA A 261 27.59 -8.17 21.24
N PRO A 262 27.59 -9.26 22.02
CA PRO A 262 27.06 -9.29 23.37
C PRO A 262 27.60 -8.19 24.27
N ASN A 263 26.72 -7.61 25.07
CA ASN A 263 26.99 -6.59 26.08
C ASN A 263 27.60 -5.28 25.54
N VAL A 264 27.64 -5.10 24.21
CA VAL A 264 28.07 -3.87 23.54
C VAL A 264 26.89 -3.21 22.84
N THR A 265 26.83 -1.89 22.88
CA THR A 265 25.86 -1.13 22.07
C THR A 265 26.33 -1.07 20.62
N THR A 266 25.57 -1.70 19.73
CA THR A 266 25.78 -1.66 18.30
C THR A 266 24.71 -0.77 17.67
N SER A 267 25.10 0.36 17.08
CA SER A 267 24.18 1.19 16.30
C SER A 267 24.02 0.57 14.91
N ALA A 268 22.78 0.34 14.50
CA ALA A 268 22.46 -0.33 13.24
C ALA A 268 21.37 0.41 12.46
N GLY A 269 21.36 0.17 11.15
CA GLY A 269 20.38 0.69 10.22
C GLY A 269 19.69 -0.44 9.46
N TYR A 270 18.38 -0.31 9.25
CA TYR A 270 17.61 -1.21 8.40
C TYR A 270 16.94 -0.42 7.27
N SER A 271 17.39 -0.65 6.05
CA SER A 271 16.90 0.02 4.85
C SER A 271 15.97 -0.91 4.08
N ILE A 272 14.69 -0.56 4.02
CA ILE A 272 13.64 -1.30 3.32
C ILE A 272 13.24 -0.52 2.08
N THR A 273 13.19 -1.18 0.92
CA THR A 273 12.66 -0.63 -0.32
C THR A 273 11.56 -1.53 -0.84
N VAL A 274 10.36 -0.98 -0.97
CA VAL A 274 9.20 -1.64 -1.58
C VAL A 274 9.05 -1.11 -3.00
N HIS A 275 9.00 -1.99 -3.98
CA HIS A 275 8.82 -1.67 -5.39
C HIS A 275 7.39 -2.00 -5.82
N ASN A 276 6.78 -1.14 -6.64
CA ASN A 276 5.64 -1.53 -7.46
C ASN A 276 6.14 -1.89 -8.86
N ASP A 277 6.36 -3.18 -9.10
CA ASP A 277 6.83 -3.73 -10.37
C ASP A 277 5.68 -3.97 -11.37
N GLY A 278 4.45 -3.71 -10.94
CA GLY A 278 3.24 -3.94 -11.72
C GLY A 278 2.92 -2.80 -12.69
N PRO A 279 2.06 -3.07 -13.70
CA PRO A 279 1.59 -2.04 -14.63
C PRO A 279 0.55 -1.11 -14.01
N ALA A 280 -0.18 -1.57 -12.99
CA ALA A 280 -1.16 -0.79 -12.26
C ALA A 280 -0.53 -0.06 -11.06
N PRO A 281 -1.05 1.11 -10.66
CA PRO A 281 -0.67 1.71 -9.40
C PRO A 281 -1.10 0.85 -8.21
N VAL A 282 -0.37 0.93 -7.10
CA VAL A 282 -0.72 0.32 -5.82
C VAL A 282 -1.35 1.36 -4.90
N LYS A 283 -2.43 0.98 -4.20
CA LYS A 283 -3.12 1.85 -3.25
C LYS A 283 -3.17 1.28 -1.84
N GLY A 284 -3.05 2.18 -0.87
CA GLY A 284 -3.12 1.84 0.56
C GLY A 284 -2.04 0.84 0.95
N LEU A 285 -0.80 1.05 0.49
CA LEU A 285 0.34 0.23 0.88
C LEU A 285 0.57 0.38 2.39
N VAL A 286 0.66 -0.74 3.08
CA VAL A 286 1.05 -0.84 4.48
C VAL A 286 2.32 -1.69 4.56
N ILE A 287 3.32 -1.17 5.26
CA ILE A 287 4.57 -1.87 5.57
C ILE A 287 4.55 -2.15 7.07
N ASP A 288 4.29 -3.40 7.42
CA ASP A 288 4.26 -3.88 8.79
C ASP A 288 5.53 -4.65 9.11
N GLY A 289 6.12 -4.41 10.29
CA GLY A 289 7.26 -5.15 10.80
C GLY A 289 6.94 -5.93 12.07
N SER A 290 7.63 -7.05 12.28
CA SER A 290 7.57 -7.77 13.55
C SER A 290 8.01 -6.88 14.72
N ALA A 291 7.47 -7.16 15.92
CA ALA A 291 7.91 -6.48 17.14
C ALA A 291 9.40 -6.70 17.38
N LEU A 292 10.08 -5.65 17.82
CA LEU A 292 11.49 -5.69 18.17
C LEU A 292 11.69 -6.34 19.54
N PRO A 293 12.80 -7.09 19.75
CA PRO A 293 13.19 -7.58 21.06
C PRO A 293 13.48 -6.43 22.04
N ASP A 294 13.39 -6.71 23.33
CA ASP A 294 13.63 -5.72 24.39
C ASP A 294 15.06 -5.15 24.39
N TRP A 295 16.02 -5.89 23.82
CA TRP A 295 17.41 -5.46 23.69
C TRP A 295 17.66 -4.55 22.47
N MET A 296 16.63 -4.20 21.70
CA MET A 296 16.68 -3.18 20.65
C MET A 296 15.90 -1.93 21.06
N GLY A 297 16.56 -0.77 21.04
CA GLY A 297 16.00 0.50 21.47
C GLY A 297 16.35 1.67 20.56
N ASN A 298 15.94 2.88 20.98
CA ASN A 298 16.25 4.15 20.30
C ASN A 298 15.88 4.17 18.80
N VAL A 299 14.76 3.52 18.47
CA VAL A 299 14.31 3.37 17.09
C VAL A 299 13.88 4.72 16.53
N SER A 300 14.33 5.03 15.32
CA SER A 300 13.84 6.16 14.54
C SER A 300 13.62 5.73 13.10
N ALA A 301 12.74 6.41 12.38
CA ALA A 301 12.43 6.11 10.98
C ALA A 301 12.46 7.37 10.12
N VAL A 302 13.02 7.22 8.92
CA VAL A 302 12.90 8.19 7.83
C VAL A 302 12.23 7.47 6.66
N VAL A 303 11.14 8.06 6.15
CA VAL A 303 10.34 7.46 5.08
C VAL A 303 10.29 8.38 3.85
N SER A 304 10.02 7.77 2.70
CA SER A 304 9.77 8.49 1.44
C SER A 304 8.64 9.53 1.57
N SER A 305 8.67 10.55 0.71
CA SER A 305 7.61 11.57 0.68
C SER A 305 6.24 10.95 0.40
N GLY A 306 5.22 11.36 1.15
CA GLY A 306 3.86 10.81 1.05
C GLY A 306 3.60 9.57 1.91
N ALA A 307 4.62 9.01 2.57
CA ALA A 307 4.46 7.97 3.58
C ALA A 307 4.29 8.57 4.98
N THR A 308 3.54 7.86 5.84
CA THR A 308 3.34 8.20 7.25
C THR A 308 3.78 7.04 8.14
N VAL A 309 4.50 7.36 9.22
CA VAL A 309 4.89 6.37 10.24
C VAL A 309 3.84 6.39 11.34
N ASP A 310 3.08 5.32 11.47
CA ASP A 310 2.05 5.16 12.50
C ASP A 310 2.66 4.62 13.81
N SER A 311 3.58 3.67 13.69
CA SER A 311 4.25 3.03 14.82
C SER A 311 5.68 2.64 14.42
N LEU A 312 6.59 2.69 15.40
CA LEU A 312 7.98 2.28 15.25
C LEU A 312 8.27 0.88 15.80
N ASN A 313 7.43 0.37 16.72
CA ASN A 313 7.55 -0.98 17.26
C ASN A 313 6.17 -1.51 17.75
N PRO A 314 5.56 -2.50 17.07
CA PRO A 314 5.95 -3.00 15.74
C PRO A 314 5.94 -1.86 14.70
N LEU A 315 6.80 -1.97 13.69
CA LEU A 315 6.82 -0.98 12.61
C LEU A 315 5.48 -1.00 11.88
N LYS A 316 4.90 0.17 11.63
CA LYS A 316 3.77 0.35 10.73
C LYS A 316 3.93 1.65 9.95
N VAL A 317 4.10 1.53 8.64
CA VAL A 317 4.18 2.67 7.72
C VAL A 317 3.06 2.56 6.69
N GLU A 318 2.31 3.64 6.51
CA GLU A 318 1.23 3.71 5.52
C GLU A 318 1.63 4.64 4.36
N VAL A 319 1.31 4.19 3.14
CA VAL A 319 1.51 4.96 1.92
C VAL A 319 0.22 4.92 1.10
N PRO A 320 -0.49 6.05 0.94
CA PRO A 320 -1.78 6.06 0.27
C PRO A 320 -1.71 5.57 -1.19
N PHE A 321 -0.60 5.87 -1.87
CA PHE A 321 -0.47 5.63 -3.31
C PHE A 321 1.00 5.41 -3.72
N VAL A 322 1.22 4.41 -4.56
CA VAL A 322 2.50 4.11 -5.20
C VAL A 322 2.28 3.90 -6.69
N ALA A 323 2.79 4.82 -7.51
CA ALA A 323 2.68 4.71 -8.96
C ALA A 323 3.35 3.45 -9.51
N ALA A 324 2.88 2.97 -10.67
CA ALA A 324 3.52 1.88 -11.40
C ALA A 324 5.01 2.19 -11.65
N GLY A 325 5.89 1.21 -11.42
CA GLY A 325 7.34 1.33 -11.57
C GLY A 325 8.04 2.21 -10.53
N SER A 326 7.34 2.66 -9.48
CA SER A 326 7.90 3.51 -8.42
C SER A 326 8.25 2.71 -7.17
N THR A 327 9.00 3.35 -6.26
CA THR A 327 9.49 2.73 -5.03
C THR A 327 9.16 3.57 -3.81
N VAL A 328 8.98 2.92 -2.67
CA VAL A 328 8.92 3.52 -1.34
C VAL A 328 10.10 3.02 -0.53
N THR A 329 10.80 3.94 0.12
CA THR A 329 11.88 3.60 1.05
C THR A 329 11.52 3.93 2.50
N VAL A 330 11.96 3.06 3.40
CA VAL A 330 11.94 3.23 4.85
C VAL A 330 13.36 2.96 5.35
N HIS A 331 13.96 3.93 6.03
CA HIS A 331 15.25 3.78 6.68
C HIS A 331 15.06 3.88 8.18
N LEU A 332 15.31 2.78 8.88
CA LEU A 332 15.28 2.71 10.33
C LEU A 332 16.69 2.83 10.89
N THR A 333 16.81 3.48 12.04
CA THR A 333 18.02 3.45 12.87
C THR A 333 17.64 2.97 14.25
N PHE A 334 18.47 2.14 14.88
CA PHE A 334 18.24 1.65 16.23
C PHE A 334 19.57 1.29 16.90
N ASP A 335 19.53 1.12 18.22
CA ASP A 335 20.65 0.61 19.00
C ASP A 335 20.32 -0.80 19.49
N ALA A 336 21.20 -1.76 19.21
CA ALA A 336 21.13 -3.13 19.70
C ALA A 336 22.09 -3.33 20.88
N GLN A 337 21.61 -3.93 21.96
CA GLN A 337 22.39 -4.28 23.16
C GLN A 337 22.07 -5.73 23.61
N PRO A 338 22.35 -6.74 22.78
CA PRO A 338 22.10 -8.12 23.15
C PRO A 338 22.98 -8.55 24.33
N THR A 339 22.56 -9.55 25.07
CA THR A 339 23.34 -10.25 26.09
C THR A 339 23.72 -11.65 25.61
N CYS A 340 24.56 -12.35 26.37
CA CYS A 340 24.92 -13.75 26.08
C CYS A 340 23.74 -14.73 26.09
N LYS A 341 22.57 -14.33 26.61
CA LYS A 341 21.37 -15.15 26.67
C LYS A 341 20.39 -14.89 25.54
N ASP A 342 20.59 -13.81 24.79
CA ASP A 342 19.73 -13.46 23.67
C ASP A 342 20.08 -14.31 22.45
N ASP A 343 19.08 -14.48 21.58
CA ASP A 343 19.18 -15.20 20.31
C ASP A 343 19.18 -14.23 19.13
N ASP A 344 19.67 -14.70 17.99
CA ASP A 344 19.60 -13.97 16.71
C ASP A 344 18.16 -13.50 16.43
N PHE A 345 18.02 -12.29 15.91
CA PHE A 345 16.71 -11.72 15.61
C PHE A 345 16.52 -11.58 14.11
N THR A 346 15.46 -12.21 13.59
CA THR A 346 15.02 -12.00 12.20
C THR A 346 13.87 -11.00 12.17
N TRP A 347 14.13 -9.82 11.64
CA TRP A 347 13.10 -8.81 11.44
C TRP A 347 12.29 -9.14 10.18
N SER A 348 11.07 -9.61 10.38
CA SER A 348 10.12 -9.87 9.30
C SER A 348 9.36 -8.59 8.95
N ILE A 349 9.37 -8.22 7.67
CA ILE A 349 8.63 -7.09 7.10
C ILE A 349 7.64 -7.62 6.07
N THR A 350 6.38 -7.22 6.17
CA THR A 350 5.35 -7.53 5.19
C THR A 350 4.85 -6.24 4.56
N ALA A 351 4.97 -6.14 3.24
CA ALA A 351 4.31 -5.12 2.44
C ALA A 351 2.97 -5.67 1.93
N SER A 352 1.87 -4.98 2.19
CA SER A 352 0.52 -5.36 1.73
C SER A 352 -0.25 -4.15 1.22
N ALA A 353 -1.21 -4.35 0.31
CA ALA A 353 -1.99 -3.25 -0.26
C ALA A 353 -3.39 -3.69 -0.69
N ALA A 354 -4.25 -2.73 -1.03
CA ALA A 354 -5.63 -3.01 -1.43
C ALA A 354 -5.76 -3.81 -2.73
N ASN A 355 -4.78 -3.67 -3.61
CA ASN A 355 -4.76 -4.30 -4.94
C ASN A 355 -3.44 -5.04 -5.25
N ALA A 356 -2.71 -5.51 -4.25
CA ALA A 356 -1.52 -6.33 -4.49
C ALA A 356 -1.35 -7.40 -3.43
N ALA A 357 -0.86 -8.56 -3.84
CA ALA A 357 -0.56 -9.67 -2.94
C ALA A 357 0.48 -9.24 -1.89
N PRO A 358 0.32 -9.67 -0.63
CA PRO A 358 1.29 -9.36 0.40
C PRO A 358 2.64 -10.06 0.12
N VAL A 359 3.73 -9.34 0.36
CA VAL A 359 5.10 -9.85 0.20
C VAL A 359 5.84 -9.68 1.51
N THR A 360 6.40 -10.79 2.01
CA THR A 360 7.19 -10.81 3.24
C THR A 360 8.66 -10.99 2.95
N TYR A 361 9.49 -10.20 3.62
CA TYR A 361 10.95 -10.27 3.58
C TYR A 361 11.52 -10.30 5.00
N GLY A 362 12.62 -11.02 5.21
CA GLY A 362 13.30 -11.11 6.50
C GLY A 362 14.79 -10.79 6.38
N ALA A 363 15.31 -10.02 7.33
CA ALA A 363 16.75 -9.84 7.53
C ALA A 363 17.11 -10.20 8.98
N THR A 364 18.26 -10.84 9.17
CA THR A 364 18.70 -11.34 10.49
C THR A 364 19.84 -10.49 11.01
N LEU A 365 19.70 -10.00 12.26
CA LEU A 365 20.82 -9.50 13.06
C LEU A 365 21.36 -10.68 13.88
N ALA A 366 22.58 -11.12 13.56
CA ALA A 366 23.25 -12.19 14.28
C ALA A 366 23.91 -11.67 15.56
N ILE A 367 23.88 -12.44 16.64
CA ILE A 367 24.66 -12.15 17.83
C ILE A 367 26.04 -12.79 17.66
N ASP A 368 27.07 -11.96 17.47
CA ASP A 368 28.43 -12.44 17.27
C ASP A 368 29.11 -12.74 18.62
N ARG A 369 29.18 -14.02 18.97
CA ARG A 369 29.86 -14.52 20.17
C ARG A 369 31.33 -14.88 19.91
N ASN A 370 31.87 -14.59 18.73
CA ASN A 370 33.28 -14.81 18.41
C ASN A 370 34.05 -13.49 18.33
N VAL A 371 33.58 -12.48 19.07
CA VAL A 371 34.22 -11.17 19.14
C VAL A 371 35.42 -11.19 20.09
N HIS A 372 36.30 -10.20 19.94
CA HIS A 372 37.42 -10.04 20.86
C HIS A 372 36.93 -9.40 22.16
N GLU A 373 37.26 -10.02 23.29
CA GLU A 373 37.09 -9.45 24.63
C GLU A 373 37.65 -8.03 24.73
N THR A 374 36.86 -7.12 25.29
CA THR A 374 37.29 -5.75 25.59
C THR A 374 37.42 -5.61 27.09
N CYS A 375 38.42 -4.88 27.58
CA CYS A 375 38.62 -4.66 29.01
C CYS A 375 37.65 -3.62 29.58
N ASP A 376 36.39 -3.99 29.68
CA ASP A 376 35.30 -3.12 30.12
C ASP A 376 34.51 -3.70 31.30
N GLY A 377 34.89 -4.89 31.78
CA GLY A 377 34.27 -5.55 32.92
C GLY A 377 33.03 -6.36 32.55
N VAL A 378 32.80 -6.63 31.26
CA VAL A 378 31.76 -7.56 30.79
C VAL A 378 32.36 -8.70 29.97
N ASP A 379 31.54 -9.70 29.68
CA ASP A 379 31.90 -10.90 28.91
C ASP A 379 31.29 -10.72 27.50
N ASN A 380 32.08 -10.26 26.53
CA ASN A 380 31.59 -9.88 25.21
C ASN A 380 31.55 -11.07 24.23
N ASP A 381 32.36 -12.10 24.46
CA ASP A 381 32.44 -13.32 23.65
C ASP A 381 31.63 -14.49 24.24
N CYS A 382 31.08 -14.30 25.44
CA CYS A 382 30.23 -15.26 26.13
C CYS A 382 30.94 -16.59 26.45
N ASP A 383 32.26 -16.58 26.60
CA ASP A 383 33.03 -17.75 27.00
C ASP A 383 32.96 -18.06 28.51
N GLY A 384 32.32 -17.16 29.27
CA GLY A 384 32.13 -17.24 30.72
C GLY A 384 33.26 -16.61 31.53
N LYS A 385 34.25 -15.97 30.89
CA LYS A 385 35.30 -15.17 31.54
C LYS A 385 35.07 -13.70 31.22
N VAL A 386 34.90 -12.91 32.27
CA VAL A 386 34.92 -11.45 32.14
C VAL A 386 36.35 -10.98 31.98
N ASP A 387 36.65 -10.18 30.95
CA ASP A 387 37.95 -9.55 30.71
C ASP A 387 39.13 -10.54 30.83
N GLY A 388 39.37 -11.36 29.79
CA GLY A 388 40.46 -12.35 29.78
C GLY A 388 41.79 -11.82 30.35
N ASP A 389 42.53 -12.68 31.07
CA ASP A 389 43.72 -12.33 31.86
C ASP A 389 44.88 -11.71 31.06
N ALA A 390 44.95 -11.97 29.75
CA ALA A 390 45.97 -11.41 28.84
C ALA A 390 45.50 -10.15 28.08
N THR A 391 44.20 -9.86 28.03
CA THR A 391 43.62 -8.77 27.23
C THR A 391 43.74 -7.40 27.90
N CYS A 392 43.85 -7.38 29.23
CA CYS A 392 43.93 -6.15 30.03
C CYS A 392 45.31 -5.83 30.58
N ASP A 393 46.31 -6.64 30.21
CA ASP A 393 47.72 -6.39 30.50
C ASP A 393 48.22 -5.28 29.55
N ASP A 394 48.47 -4.08 30.09
CA ASP A 394 49.07 -2.97 29.35
C ASP A 394 50.58 -3.15 29.11
N GLY A 395 51.14 -4.30 29.54
CA GLY A 395 52.56 -4.65 29.47
C GLY A 395 53.42 -3.90 30.49
N ASN A 396 52.81 -3.18 31.43
CA ASN A 396 53.52 -2.38 32.42
C ASN A 396 53.56 -3.09 33.78
N ALA A 397 54.69 -3.76 34.05
CA ALA A 397 54.97 -4.44 35.32
C ALA A 397 54.95 -3.52 36.58
N CYS A 398 54.72 -2.22 36.44
CA CYS A 398 54.66 -1.25 37.54
C CYS A 398 53.24 -0.82 37.93
N THR A 399 52.21 -1.21 37.18
CA THR A 399 50.81 -0.97 37.51
C THR A 399 50.13 -2.29 37.88
N VAL A 400 49.25 -2.26 38.88
CA VAL A 400 48.33 -3.37 39.11
C VAL A 400 47.18 -3.12 38.16
N ASP A 401 47.10 -3.89 37.08
CA ASP A 401 46.02 -3.77 36.09
C ASP A 401 44.71 -4.05 36.79
N SER A 402 44.00 -2.96 37.10
CA SER A 402 42.76 -2.97 37.84
C SER A 402 41.67 -2.55 36.87
N CYS A 403 40.89 -3.51 36.38
CA CYS A 403 39.65 -3.26 35.65
C CYS A 403 38.61 -2.67 36.63
N HIS A 404 38.72 -1.38 36.90
CA HIS A 404 37.71 -0.63 37.62
C HIS A 404 37.33 0.56 36.76
N GLY A 405 36.12 0.50 36.18
CA GLY A 405 35.61 1.45 35.21
C GLY A 405 35.71 2.93 35.63
N THR A 406 35.59 3.78 34.61
CA THR A 406 35.57 5.25 34.59
C THR A 406 36.92 5.99 34.57
N GLY A 407 37.51 6.16 33.37
CA GLY A 407 38.35 7.34 33.09
C GLY A 407 39.53 7.18 32.10
N GLY A 408 39.35 7.69 30.88
CA GLY A 408 40.31 8.48 30.08
C GLY A 408 41.77 8.02 29.92
N TYR A 409 42.12 7.65 28.67
CA TYR A 409 43.50 7.59 28.15
C TYR A 409 44.38 8.78 28.58
N PRO A 410 45.62 8.55 29.09
CA PRO A 410 46.64 9.59 29.10
C PRO A 410 47.22 9.74 27.69
N ARG A 411 47.08 10.93 27.11
CA ARG A 411 47.76 11.31 25.86
C ARG A 411 49.27 11.10 25.98
N GLY A 412 49.84 10.29 25.09
CA GLY A 412 51.28 10.17 24.92
C GLY A 412 51.88 11.49 24.43
N ASP A 413 52.69 12.12 25.28
CA ASP A 413 53.49 13.28 24.89
C ASP A 413 54.86 12.80 24.36
N ARG A 414 55.04 12.84 23.04
CA ARG A 414 56.36 12.67 22.40
C ARG A 414 57.09 14.01 22.39
N ARG A 415 58.11 14.20 23.23
CA ARG A 415 59.30 15.01 22.86
C ARG A 415 60.62 14.41 23.38
N LEU A 416 61.57 14.39 22.45
CA LEU A 416 62.95 13.90 22.48
C LEU A 416 63.89 14.65 23.47
N PRO A 417 65.08 14.11 23.78
CA PRO A 417 65.86 14.44 24.98
C PRO A 417 66.90 15.56 24.76
N ALA A 418 67.24 16.27 25.84
CA ALA A 418 68.48 17.05 25.95
C ALA A 418 69.08 17.01 27.37
N LEU A 419 70.40 17.05 27.38
CA LEU A 419 71.40 16.75 28.41
C LEU A 419 71.29 17.40 29.82
N HIS A 420 71.95 16.70 30.77
CA HIS A 420 72.66 17.15 31.99
C HIS A 420 71.85 17.76 33.15
N HIS A 421 71.75 17.05 34.28
CA HIS A 421 72.58 17.23 35.49
C HIS A 421 72.16 16.26 36.61
N ARG A 422 73.12 15.97 37.51
CA ARG A 422 72.99 15.10 38.70
C ARG A 422 71.89 15.58 39.67
N VAL A 423 71.21 14.64 40.33
CA VAL A 423 71.06 14.50 41.80
C VAL A 423 70.31 13.18 42.05
N GLY A 424 70.82 12.36 42.98
CA GLY A 424 70.32 11.01 43.23
C GLY A 424 69.07 10.95 44.11
N LEU A 425 68.27 9.91 43.88
CA LEU A 425 67.35 9.30 44.85
C LEU A 425 67.34 7.78 44.62
N ARG A 426 67.41 7.04 45.72
CA ARG A 426 67.62 5.60 45.79
C ARG A 426 66.36 4.81 45.41
N GLN A 427 66.59 3.71 44.68
CA GLN A 427 65.99 2.37 44.81
C GLN A 427 64.47 2.23 45.08
N ARG A 428 63.76 1.62 44.12
CA ARG A 428 63.34 0.20 44.26
C ARG A 428 63.57 -0.49 42.93
N GLN A 429 64.41 -1.53 42.96
CA GLN A 429 64.79 -2.32 41.81
C GLN A 429 64.06 -3.66 41.98
N CYS A 430 63.15 -3.98 41.07
CA CYS A 430 62.50 -5.29 41.01
C CYS A 430 63.58 -6.30 40.57
N VAL A 431 63.93 -7.22 41.47
CA VAL A 431 64.88 -8.30 41.20
C VAL A 431 64.08 -9.48 40.64
N HIS A 432 64.41 -9.84 39.40
CA HIS A 432 64.11 -11.15 38.83
C HIS A 432 64.94 -12.19 39.58
N ASP A 433 64.29 -13.13 40.27
CA ASP A 433 64.87 -14.44 40.54
C ASP A 433 64.15 -15.45 39.65
N ARG A 434 64.89 -15.93 38.64
CA ARG A 434 64.65 -17.22 37.98
C ARG A 434 65.60 -18.20 38.65
N ASP A 435 65.07 -19.29 39.21
CA ASP A 435 65.83 -20.53 39.37
C ASP A 435 64.91 -21.74 39.21
N LEU A 436 65.40 -22.65 38.37
CA LEU A 436 64.93 -23.98 37.90
C LEU A 436 63.90 -24.05 36.77
#